data_AF-A0A0M9E020-F1
#
_entry.id   AF-A0A0M9E020-F1
#
_cell.length_a   1.000
_cell.length_b   1.000
_cell.length_c   1.000
_cell.angle_alpha   90.00
_cell.angle_beta   90.00
_cell.angle_gamma   90.00
#
_symmetry.space_group_name_H-M   'P 1'
#
loop_
_entity.id
_entity.type
_entity.pdbx_description
1 polymer ?
#
loop_
_entity_poly.entity_id
_entity_poly.type
_entity_poly.pdbx_seq_one_letter_code
_entity_poly.pdbx_strand_id
1 'polypeptide(L)'
;MLHFPKTIYSAIVCIVFLCSFFCFQQDAWSNNIGIVLSNRLNIRPTPDLTKPPIGMLYKGMRVVVIDQKKDWVQINHLNLTGYVNQIFLEIIGSEATTGIITADKLYFRPIPGKTLPPIGRLNEGTVVKIIYADNKWLKIRYDENIGYVARQYVKIVSTNGIANLTKDKKQGENNKTPQNISQQNGNIQALRQEKNEIAEKISKTQEAYKNAIKKEKDIIQELDQVDRSLNKSSRKLAALSSEIKTIDKKIKSAKQKGQELVNKIAKTEKYVSERIVALYKLKRIGASQILYHSDSFSEVFSSYKYLEYILNYDNKMRSKFIADKKRLEKVFNDLRDKRNQKKDMQESLSLVHNDMKRQKNERSQILKNIQNKKHLAAQAMVSLKQSAGDLDLTIANILKALEKKKDQKNIKFKKNHARLRLPVKGKVVNKFGSQPHSKPGTTHFRNGLYIVADKGEPIKAVCPGRVLYADWFKGYGNMIIIDHGDSYYTVYAHADEIFKHKGDAVELGEVVGTLGDTGSMIGPSLYFEVRHHGKPINPIKWLKES
;
A
#
# COMPACT_ATOMS: atom_id res chain seq x y z
N MET A 1 48.00 -29.41 3.88
CA MET A 1 49.16 -29.25 2.97
C MET A 1 48.82 -28.20 1.93
N LEU A 2 49.82 -27.39 1.53
CA LEU A 2 49.82 -26.22 0.61
C LEU A 2 49.51 -24.88 1.31
N HIS A 3 50.48 -24.27 2.03
CA HIS A 3 51.63 -23.45 1.58
C HIS A 3 51.30 -22.01 1.14
N PHE A 4 51.66 -21.06 2.02
CA PHE A 4 52.01 -19.66 1.74
C PHE A 4 53.30 -19.57 0.91
N PRO A 5 53.60 -18.41 0.30
CA PRO A 5 54.61 -17.57 0.94
C PRO A 5 54.31 -16.06 0.94
N LYS A 6 54.73 -15.41 2.03
CA LYS A 6 55.07 -13.99 2.14
C LYS A 6 56.59 -13.87 2.03
N THR A 7 57.10 -12.90 1.26
CA THR A 7 58.44 -12.28 1.35
C THR A 7 58.46 -11.11 0.36
N ILE A 8 59.05 -9.91 0.57
CA ILE A 8 59.93 -9.34 1.59
C ILE A 8 59.92 -7.81 1.41
N TYR A 9 60.23 -7.10 2.51
CA TYR A 9 60.46 -5.67 2.67
C TYR A 9 61.74 -5.14 1.99
N SER A 10 61.80 -3.82 1.84
CA SER A 10 63.01 -2.98 1.97
C SER A 10 63.83 -2.63 0.71
N ALA A 11 63.53 -1.44 0.17
CA ALA A 11 64.48 -0.36 -0.17
C ALA A 11 63.61 0.74 -0.83
N ILE A 12 63.42 1.92 -0.25
CA ILE A 12 64.40 3.01 -0.22
C ILE A 12 64.19 3.84 1.04
N VAL A 13 65.20 3.82 1.90
CA VAL A 13 65.49 4.81 2.94
C VAL A 13 66.41 5.84 2.30
N CYS A 14 65.97 7.09 2.28
CA CYS A 14 66.74 8.33 2.14
C CYS A 14 65.68 9.44 2.27
N ILE A 15 65.56 10.21 3.35
CA ILE A 15 66.59 10.97 4.04
C ILE A 15 66.10 11.25 5.48
N VAL A 16 67.03 11.05 6.41
CA VAL A 16 66.96 11.32 7.85
C VAL A 16 67.36 12.78 8.07
N PHE A 17 66.56 13.48 8.88
CA PHE A 17 66.89 14.67 9.67
C PHE A 17 67.16 16.00 8.95
N LEU A 18 66.14 16.86 8.94
CA LEU A 18 66.29 18.28 9.25
C LEU A 18 65.00 18.80 9.88
N CYS A 19 65.16 19.46 11.03
CA CYS A 19 64.15 20.20 11.80
C CYS A 19 63.15 19.39 12.64
N SER A 20 63.69 18.83 13.73
CA SER A 20 63.05 18.90 15.05
C SER A 20 62.80 20.36 15.44
N PHE A 21 61.69 20.95 14.97
CA PHE A 21 61.07 22.16 15.51
C PHE A 21 59.70 22.38 14.85
N PHE A 22 58.75 21.47 15.02
CA PHE A 22 57.34 21.86 14.97
C PHE A 22 56.56 21.07 16.02
N CYS A 23 56.36 21.78 17.12
CA CYS A 23 55.26 21.71 18.06
C CYS A 23 54.12 20.77 17.65
N PHE A 24 53.70 19.95 18.61
CA PHE A 24 52.38 19.33 18.70
C PHE A 24 51.29 20.27 18.14
N GLN A 25 50.94 20.15 16.87
CA GLN A 25 49.70 20.70 16.34
C GLN A 25 48.76 19.54 16.10
N GLN A 26 47.90 19.37 17.10
CA GLN A 26 46.59 18.80 16.94
C GLN A 26 45.94 19.47 15.72
N ASP A 27 45.94 18.82 14.56
CA ASP A 27 45.25 19.31 13.37
C ASP A 27 43.77 19.39 13.72
N ALA A 28 43.34 20.62 14.03
CA ALA A 28 41.97 20.97 14.26
C ALA A 28 41.19 20.73 12.96
N TRP A 29 40.61 19.54 12.84
CA TRP A 29 39.57 19.31 11.84
C TRP A 29 38.51 20.38 12.07
N SER A 30 38.29 21.24 11.07
CA SER A 30 37.19 22.19 11.14
C SER A 30 35.91 21.40 11.46
N ASN A 31 35.23 21.73 12.55
CA ASN A 31 34.06 21.01 13.05
C ASN A 31 32.80 21.26 12.19
N ASN A 32 32.98 21.34 10.88
CA ASN A 32 31.95 21.71 9.95
C ASN A 32 31.19 20.45 9.51
N ILE A 33 29.97 20.28 10.02
CA ILE A 33 29.11 19.15 9.65
C ILE A 33 28.14 19.60 8.55
N GLY A 34 28.14 18.91 7.42
CA GLY A 34 27.18 19.08 6.34
C GLY A 34 25.96 18.17 6.51
N ILE A 35 24.75 18.69 6.33
CA ILE A 35 23.51 17.90 6.24
C ILE A 35 23.00 17.91 4.79
N VAL A 36 22.72 16.74 4.22
CA VAL A 36 22.26 16.59 2.83
C VAL A 36 20.78 16.96 2.71
N LEU A 37 20.45 17.90 1.81
CA LEU A 37 19.10 18.44 1.63
C LEU A 37 18.28 17.70 0.55
N SER A 38 18.94 17.09 -0.43
CA SER A 38 18.31 16.40 -1.56
C SER A 38 18.11 14.91 -1.31
N ASN A 39 17.07 14.31 -1.92
CA ASN A 39 16.81 12.87 -1.83
C ASN A 39 17.97 12.02 -2.39
N ARG A 40 18.77 12.60 -3.30
CA ARG A 40 19.94 11.98 -3.91
C ARG A 40 20.98 13.05 -4.19
N LEU A 41 22.20 12.87 -3.70
CA LEU A 41 23.35 13.72 -3.96
C LEU A 41 24.55 12.88 -4.37
N ASN A 42 25.13 13.15 -5.54
CA ASN A 42 26.26 12.39 -6.07
C ASN A 42 27.59 12.96 -5.56
N ILE A 43 28.45 12.09 -5.02
CA ILE A 43 29.83 12.41 -4.62
C ILE A 43 30.72 12.24 -5.85
N ARG A 44 31.55 13.25 -6.14
CA ARG A 44 32.43 13.27 -7.33
C ARG A 44 33.90 13.34 -6.96
N PRO A 45 34.81 12.85 -7.80
CA PRO A 45 36.24 12.89 -7.53
C PRO A 45 36.84 14.29 -7.77
N THR A 46 36.19 15.13 -8.60
CA THR A 46 36.59 16.50 -8.94
C THR A 46 35.43 17.48 -8.70
N PRO A 47 35.69 18.78 -8.43
CA PRO A 47 34.67 19.81 -8.24
C PRO A 47 34.08 20.29 -9.58
N ASP A 48 33.67 19.34 -10.41
CA ASP A 48 33.08 19.57 -11.73
C ASP A 48 32.21 18.36 -12.13
N LEU A 49 31.55 18.47 -13.29
CA LEU A 49 30.69 17.41 -13.80
C LEU A 49 31.40 16.46 -14.78
N THR A 50 32.71 16.63 -15.01
CA THR A 50 33.46 15.95 -16.08
C THR A 50 33.71 14.47 -15.79
N LYS A 51 33.92 14.11 -14.52
CA LYS A 51 34.15 12.72 -14.10
C LYS A 51 32.90 12.09 -13.50
N PRO A 52 32.66 10.79 -13.70
CA PRO A 52 31.51 10.09 -13.14
C PRO A 52 31.51 10.13 -11.60
N PRO A 53 30.34 10.07 -10.95
CA PRO A 53 30.24 9.99 -9.50
C PRO A 53 30.95 8.76 -8.93
N ILE A 54 31.63 8.94 -7.81
CA ILE A 54 32.32 7.89 -7.04
C ILE A 54 31.50 7.40 -5.83
N GLY A 55 30.40 8.07 -5.53
CA GLY A 55 29.53 7.71 -4.41
C GLY A 55 28.23 8.49 -4.41
N MET A 56 27.39 8.24 -3.41
CA MET A 56 26.06 8.83 -3.32
C MET A 56 25.61 9.00 -1.86
N LEU A 57 24.88 10.07 -1.60
CA LEU A 57 24.29 10.41 -0.32
C LEU A 57 22.78 10.62 -0.46
N TYR A 58 22.08 10.45 0.66
CA TYR A 58 20.64 10.59 0.79
C TYR A 58 20.27 11.72 1.76
N LYS A 59 19.05 12.24 1.62
CA LYS A 59 18.53 13.33 2.44
C LYS A 59 18.67 13.03 3.94
N GLY A 60 19.17 14.01 4.69
CA GLY A 60 19.38 13.94 6.14
C GLY A 60 20.69 13.27 6.56
N MET A 61 21.48 12.71 5.63
CA MET A 61 22.79 12.18 5.96
C MET A 61 23.75 13.30 6.39
N ARG A 62 24.59 12.98 7.38
CA ARG A 62 25.62 13.89 7.90
C ARG A 62 26.97 13.55 7.28
N VAL A 63 27.69 14.57 6.85
CA VAL A 63 29.03 14.46 6.25
C VAL A 63 29.98 15.44 6.92
N VAL A 64 31.25 15.07 7.02
CA VAL A 64 32.28 15.97 7.52
C VAL A 64 32.73 16.85 6.36
N VAL A 65 32.72 18.17 6.53
CA VAL A 65 33.21 19.11 5.51
C VAL A 65 34.71 19.33 5.74
N ILE A 66 35.49 19.10 4.68
CA ILE A 66 36.95 19.21 4.71
C ILE A 66 37.39 20.55 4.14
N ASP A 67 36.85 20.94 2.98
CA ASP A 67 37.25 22.13 2.23
C ASP A 67 36.08 22.65 1.38
N GLN A 68 36.13 23.91 0.95
CA GLN A 68 35.10 24.53 0.14
C GLN A 68 35.74 25.34 -1.01
N LYS A 69 35.36 25.01 -2.25
CA LYS A 69 35.83 25.66 -3.47
C LYS A 69 34.64 26.10 -4.32
N LYS A 70 34.33 27.40 -4.30
CA LYS A 70 33.19 28.01 -5.02
C LYS A 70 31.89 27.26 -4.71
N ASP A 71 31.27 26.63 -5.72
CA ASP A 71 30.00 25.89 -5.61
C ASP A 71 30.17 24.43 -5.14
N TRP A 72 31.39 23.99 -4.86
CA TRP A 72 31.70 22.61 -4.48
C TRP A 72 32.30 22.53 -3.08
N VAL A 73 31.85 21.53 -2.34
CA VAL A 73 32.29 21.24 -0.97
C VAL A 73 32.98 19.88 -0.99
N GLN A 74 34.23 19.83 -0.53
CA GLN A 74 34.93 18.60 -0.30
C GLN A 74 34.45 18.02 1.03
N ILE A 75 34.00 16.78 1.01
CA ILE A 75 33.43 16.07 2.15
C ILE A 75 34.15 14.75 2.39
N ASN A 76 34.12 14.29 3.63
CA ASN A 76 34.45 12.92 4.00
C ASN A 76 33.19 12.22 4.55
N HIS A 77 32.85 11.08 3.98
CA HIS A 77 31.79 10.21 4.48
C HIS A 77 32.24 8.74 4.41
N LEU A 78 32.29 8.06 5.56
CA LEU A 78 32.70 6.65 5.68
C LEU A 78 34.04 6.35 4.98
N ASN A 79 35.05 7.19 5.18
CA ASN A 79 36.38 7.14 4.55
C ASN A 79 36.40 7.36 3.03
N LEU A 80 35.28 7.80 2.44
CA LEU A 80 35.23 8.26 1.05
C LEU A 80 35.31 9.80 1.02
N THR A 81 36.40 10.32 0.46
CA THR A 81 36.59 11.75 0.23
C THR A 81 36.19 12.12 -1.20
N GLY A 82 35.35 13.13 -1.35
CA GLY A 82 34.96 13.63 -2.66
C GLY A 82 34.22 14.96 -2.58
N TYR A 83 33.87 15.49 -3.75
CA TYR A 83 33.21 16.78 -3.92
C TYR A 83 31.72 16.61 -4.15
N VAL A 84 30.93 17.45 -3.51
CA VAL A 84 29.49 17.56 -3.71
C VAL A 84 29.11 19.02 -3.89
N ASN A 85 28.04 19.30 -4.63
CA ASN A 85 27.62 20.68 -4.85
C ASN A 85 26.99 21.28 -3.58
N GLN A 86 27.43 22.48 -3.21
CA GLN A 86 27.05 23.15 -1.97
C GLN A 86 25.56 23.41 -1.85
N ILE A 87 24.84 23.63 -2.96
CA ILE A 87 23.40 23.93 -2.93
C ILE A 87 22.57 22.79 -2.30
N PHE A 88 23.13 21.59 -2.25
CA PHE A 88 22.48 20.40 -1.68
C PHE A 88 22.99 20.06 -0.27
N LEU A 89 23.81 20.93 0.34
CA LEU A 89 24.34 20.78 1.68
C LEU A 89 24.01 21.98 2.56
N GLU A 90 23.63 21.70 3.81
CA GLU A 90 23.65 22.68 4.89
C GLU A 90 24.89 22.48 5.75
N ILE A 91 25.87 23.39 5.67
CA ILE A 91 27.11 23.34 6.47
C ILE A 91 26.88 24.05 7.81
N ILE A 92 27.16 23.35 8.90
CA ILE A 92 27.10 23.85 10.27
C ILE A 92 28.54 24.12 10.72
N GLY A 93 29.02 25.36 10.61
CA GLY A 93 30.39 25.72 10.98
C GLY A 93 30.54 26.47 12.30
N SER A 94 31.66 26.21 13.00
CA SER A 94 32.05 26.88 14.25
C SER A 94 32.89 28.13 13.96
N GLU A 95 32.26 29.29 13.99
CA GLU A 95 32.69 30.50 14.71
C GLU A 95 31.52 31.48 14.58
N ALA A 96 30.81 31.69 15.68
CA ALA A 96 29.59 32.48 15.72
C ALA A 96 29.94 33.97 15.67
N THR A 97 30.24 34.52 14.50
CA THR A 97 30.32 35.97 14.37
C THR A 97 28.91 36.55 14.55
N THR A 98 28.72 37.40 15.54
CA THR A 98 27.44 38.08 15.77
C THR A 98 27.35 39.32 14.88
N GLY A 99 26.20 39.51 14.25
CA GLY A 99 25.87 40.73 13.50
C GLY A 99 24.85 41.55 14.27
N ILE A 100 25.02 42.87 14.28
CA ILE A 100 24.00 43.81 14.76
C ILE A 100 23.36 44.46 13.53
N ILE A 101 22.04 44.40 13.44
CA ILE A 101 21.31 45.02 12.33
C ILE A 101 21.35 46.55 12.47
N THR A 102 21.78 47.25 11.41
CA THR A 102 21.91 48.72 11.39
C THR A 102 20.76 49.42 10.66
N ALA A 103 19.78 48.67 10.14
CA ALA A 103 18.62 49.22 9.47
C ALA A 103 17.35 49.06 10.33
N ASP A 104 16.56 50.14 10.44
CA ASP A 104 15.24 50.15 11.11
C ASP A 104 14.27 49.08 10.56
N LYS A 105 14.46 48.71 9.29
CA LYS A 105 13.66 47.68 8.63
C LYS A 105 14.50 46.83 7.68
N LEU A 106 14.96 45.69 8.16
CA LEU A 106 15.64 44.70 7.33
C LEU A 106 14.84 43.41 7.24
N TYR A 107 14.53 42.99 6.02
CA TYR A 107 13.85 41.71 5.80
C TYR A 107 14.87 40.60 5.57
N PHE A 108 14.78 39.53 6.36
CA PHE A 108 15.58 38.32 6.13
C PHE A 108 14.77 37.29 5.37
N ARG A 109 15.35 36.71 4.31
CA ARG A 109 14.64 36.00 3.24
C ARG A 109 15.13 34.57 3.10
N PRO A 110 14.34 33.64 2.51
CA PRO A 110 14.76 32.26 2.33
C PRO A 110 15.95 32.12 1.39
N ILE A 111 16.07 33.04 0.42
CA ILE A 111 17.16 33.11 -0.56
C ILE A 111 17.66 34.55 -0.71
N PRO A 112 18.91 34.75 -1.17
CA PRO A 112 19.39 36.06 -1.61
C PRO A 112 18.51 36.66 -2.71
N GLY A 113 18.11 37.93 -2.57
CA GLY A 113 17.31 38.65 -3.55
C GLY A 113 15.95 39.13 -3.02
N LYS A 114 15.13 39.74 -3.88
CA LYS A 114 13.81 40.30 -3.51
C LYS A 114 12.62 39.48 -4.02
N THR A 115 12.89 38.37 -4.72
CA THR A 115 11.92 37.59 -5.51
C THR A 115 10.95 36.76 -4.66
N LEU A 116 11.41 36.25 -3.51
CA LEU A 116 10.57 35.50 -2.57
C LEU A 116 10.19 36.35 -1.36
N PRO A 117 9.00 36.13 -0.78
CA PRO A 117 8.57 36.83 0.42
C PRO A 117 9.54 36.58 1.58
N PRO A 118 9.77 37.58 2.44
CA PRO A 118 10.70 37.44 3.56
C PRO A 118 10.19 36.48 4.62
N ILE A 119 11.13 35.77 5.25
CA ILE A 119 10.87 34.88 6.40
C ILE A 119 10.43 35.70 7.59
N GLY A 120 11.02 36.88 7.75
CA GLY A 120 10.65 37.81 8.80
C GLY A 120 11.36 39.15 8.66
N ARG A 121 11.09 40.02 9.63
CA ARG A 121 11.67 41.35 9.74
C ARG A 121 12.61 41.40 10.94
N LEU A 122 13.74 42.06 10.77
CA LEU A 122 14.68 42.42 11.81
C LEU A 122 14.68 43.95 11.91
N ASN A 123 14.75 44.43 13.14
CA ASN A 123 14.81 45.87 13.44
C ASN A 123 16.25 46.27 13.79
N GLU A 124 16.52 47.56 13.77
CA GLU A 124 17.81 48.09 14.19
C GLU A 124 18.18 47.64 15.61
N GLY A 125 19.44 47.31 15.83
CA GLY A 125 19.94 46.80 17.11
C GLY A 125 19.71 45.29 17.33
N THR A 126 18.96 44.60 16.47
CA THR A 126 18.75 43.15 16.59
C THR A 126 20.08 42.41 16.45
N VAL A 127 20.42 41.57 17.43
CA VAL A 127 21.62 40.72 17.39
C VAL A 127 21.28 39.40 16.71
N VAL A 128 22.00 39.07 15.65
CA VAL A 128 21.81 37.85 14.86
C VAL A 128 23.09 37.05 14.79
N LYS A 129 22.97 35.71 14.76
CA LYS A 129 24.13 34.84 14.60
C LYS A 129 24.41 34.65 13.12
N ILE A 130 25.58 35.04 12.64
CA ILE A 130 25.97 34.85 11.24
C ILE A 130 26.45 33.40 11.08
N ILE A 131 25.83 32.69 10.15
CA ILE A 131 26.16 31.30 9.79
C ILE A 131 27.08 31.27 8.58
N TYR A 132 26.89 32.21 7.65
CA TYR A 132 27.66 32.30 6.41
C TYR A 132 27.67 33.76 5.93
N ALA A 133 28.80 34.21 5.37
CA ALA A 133 28.97 35.55 4.86
C ALA A 133 29.51 35.52 3.43
N ASP A 134 28.83 36.20 2.53
CA ASP A 134 29.29 36.54 1.18
C ASP A 134 29.39 38.07 1.04
N ASN A 135 30.02 38.56 -0.03
CA ASN A 135 30.25 39.98 -0.30
C ASN A 135 28.96 40.81 -0.39
N LYS A 136 27.81 40.20 -0.75
CA LYS A 136 26.52 40.91 -0.86
C LYS A 136 25.47 40.47 0.17
N TRP A 137 25.55 39.23 0.64
CA TRP A 137 24.52 38.62 1.50
C TRP A 137 25.12 37.89 2.70
N LEU A 138 24.44 37.94 3.84
CA LEU A 138 24.77 37.18 5.03
C LEU A 138 23.65 36.18 5.31
N LYS A 139 23.99 34.92 5.52
CA LYS A 139 23.08 33.92 6.07
C LYS A 139 23.14 33.99 7.58
N ILE A 140 22.02 34.21 8.21
CA ILE A 140 21.89 34.42 9.65
C ILE A 140 20.92 33.41 10.26
N ARG A 141 21.12 33.12 11.55
CA ARG A 141 20.16 32.42 12.41
C ARG A 141 19.55 33.43 13.37
N TYR A 142 18.23 33.47 13.40
CA TYR A 142 17.47 34.30 14.32
C TYR A 142 16.16 33.58 14.68
N ASP A 143 15.94 33.37 15.99
CA ASP A 143 14.76 32.70 16.56
C ASP A 143 14.41 31.37 15.84
N GLU A 144 15.35 30.42 15.86
CA GLU A 144 15.31 29.10 15.19
C GLU A 144 15.19 29.11 13.65
N ASN A 145 15.01 30.28 13.02
CA ASN A 145 14.91 30.43 11.57
C ASN A 145 16.26 30.78 10.94
N ILE A 146 16.48 30.27 9.73
CA ILE A 146 17.70 30.50 8.95
C ILE A 146 17.31 31.23 7.66
N GLY A 147 17.94 32.38 7.39
CA GLY A 147 17.68 33.15 6.18
C GLY A 147 18.80 34.12 5.81
N TYR A 148 18.62 34.84 4.71
CA TYR A 148 19.59 35.74 4.13
C TYR A 148 19.19 37.20 4.33
N VAL A 149 20.15 38.03 4.74
CA VAL A 149 20.05 39.49 4.83
C VAL A 149 21.12 40.14 3.98
N ALA A 150 20.87 41.35 3.49
CA ALA A 150 21.88 42.08 2.73
C ALA A 150 23.00 42.56 3.67
N ARG A 151 24.26 42.31 3.29
CA ARG A 151 25.44 42.53 4.13
C ARG A 151 25.59 43.99 4.59
N GLN A 152 25.23 44.94 3.73
CA GLN A 152 25.36 46.37 3.99
C GLN A 152 24.53 46.89 5.19
N TYR A 153 23.56 46.11 5.68
CA TYR A 153 22.69 46.47 6.80
C TYR A 153 23.00 45.71 8.10
N VAL A 154 24.20 45.12 8.17
CA VAL A 154 24.64 44.33 9.32
C VAL A 154 26.06 44.72 9.69
N LYS A 155 26.24 45.26 10.90
CA LYS A 155 27.56 45.50 11.49
C LYS A 155 28.04 44.21 12.14
N ILE A 156 29.13 43.65 11.65
CA ILE A 156 29.70 42.41 12.16
C ILE A 156 30.58 42.74 13.37
N VAL A 157 30.37 42.02 14.48
CA VAL A 157 31.11 42.18 15.73
C VAL A 157 31.76 40.85 16.08
N SER A 158 33.09 40.85 16.26
CA SER A 158 33.85 39.69 16.75
C SER A 158 33.77 39.64 18.28
N THR A 159 33.67 38.44 18.86
CA THR A 159 33.32 38.16 20.26
C THR A 159 34.34 38.59 21.33
N ASN A 160 35.31 39.45 21.02
CA ASN A 160 36.30 39.94 22.00
C ASN A 160 36.02 41.37 22.52
N GLY A 161 34.77 41.86 22.49
CA GLY A 161 34.47 43.26 22.81
C GLY A 161 33.16 43.54 23.55
N ILE A 162 32.66 42.65 24.41
CA ILE A 162 31.47 42.93 25.24
C ILE A 162 31.73 42.51 26.69
N ALA A 163 32.64 43.24 27.33
CA ALA A 163 32.80 43.29 28.78
C ALA A 163 33.22 44.70 29.16
N ASN A 164 32.36 45.69 28.87
CA ASN A 164 32.33 47.02 29.47
C ASN A 164 31.18 47.76 28.80
N LEU A 165 30.07 47.98 29.54
CA LEU A 165 29.01 49.00 29.35
C LEU A 165 27.76 48.58 30.16
N THR A 166 27.93 48.23 31.44
CA THR A 166 26.81 48.10 32.41
C THR A 166 27.25 48.58 33.80
N LYS A 167 27.81 49.78 33.87
CA LYS A 167 27.81 50.61 35.08
C LYS A 167 27.85 52.07 34.64
N ASP A 168 26.68 52.67 34.48
CA ASP A 168 26.41 54.01 35.02
C ASP A 168 24.97 54.46 34.74
N LYS A 169 24.45 55.20 35.71
CA LYS A 169 23.17 55.94 35.75
C LYS A 169 21.92 55.14 36.13
N LYS A 170 21.85 54.85 37.44
CA LYS A 170 20.66 55.19 38.23
C LYS A 170 20.65 56.70 38.46
N GLN A 171 19.64 57.40 37.94
CA GLN A 171 18.99 58.59 38.52
C GLN A 171 18.12 59.25 37.44
N GLY A 172 16.88 59.61 37.80
CA GLY A 172 16.04 60.50 36.98
C GLY A 172 14.58 60.10 36.96
N GLU A 173 13.83 60.66 37.90
CA GLU A 173 12.38 60.61 38.07
C GLU A 173 11.54 61.10 36.87
N ASN A 174 10.30 60.57 36.81
CA ASN A 174 9.02 61.20 36.50
C ASN A 174 8.96 62.42 35.55
N ASN A 175 8.22 62.29 34.44
CA ASN A 175 6.99 63.07 34.14
C ASN A 175 6.46 62.88 32.69
N LYS A 176 5.13 62.65 32.55
CA LYS A 176 4.18 63.22 31.56
C LYS A 176 4.40 62.95 30.04
N THR A 177 3.46 62.63 29.12
CA THR A 177 2.00 62.37 29.03
C THR A 177 1.72 61.72 27.62
N PRO A 178 0.54 61.76 26.94
CA PRO A 178 -0.04 60.61 26.23
C PRO A 178 0.09 60.71 24.69
N GLN A 179 1.07 60.03 24.08
CA GLN A 179 1.16 59.94 22.60
C GLN A 179 1.19 58.50 22.06
N ASN A 180 1.17 57.48 22.93
CA ASN A 180 1.38 56.09 22.52
C ASN A 180 0.08 55.28 22.29
N ILE A 181 -1.09 55.84 22.65
CA ILE A 181 -2.37 55.10 22.61
C ILE A 181 -3.00 55.12 21.21
N SER A 182 -2.83 56.18 20.41
CA SER A 182 -3.39 56.28 19.04
C SER A 182 -2.64 55.41 18.02
N GLN A 183 -1.31 55.31 18.11
CA GLN A 183 -0.50 54.40 17.28
C GLN A 183 -0.70 52.92 17.66
N GLN A 184 -0.85 52.61 18.95
CA GLN A 184 -1.20 51.25 19.40
C GLN A 184 -2.63 50.86 18.98
N ASN A 185 -3.59 51.78 19.03
CA ASN A 185 -4.96 51.54 18.57
C ASN A 185 -5.06 51.32 17.04
N GLY A 186 -4.25 52.02 16.25
CA GLY A 186 -4.15 51.80 14.79
C GLY A 186 -3.55 50.43 14.42
N ASN A 187 -2.50 50.00 15.12
CA ASN A 187 -1.94 48.65 14.96
C ASN A 187 -2.92 47.55 15.40
N ILE A 188 -3.69 47.79 16.46
CA ILE A 188 -4.74 46.88 16.90
C ILE A 188 -5.89 46.81 15.88
N GLN A 189 -6.26 47.91 15.23
CA GLN A 189 -7.27 47.91 14.15
C GLN A 189 -6.78 47.19 12.89
N ALA A 190 -5.53 47.38 12.48
CA ALA A 190 -4.94 46.65 11.35
C ALA A 190 -4.86 45.14 11.62
N LEU A 191 -4.45 44.74 12.83
CA LEU A 191 -4.47 43.33 13.28
C LEU A 191 -5.90 42.76 13.34
N ARG A 192 -6.90 43.58 13.68
CA ARG A 192 -8.32 43.17 13.66
C ARG A 192 -8.85 42.98 12.23
N GLN A 193 -8.46 43.82 11.28
CA GLN A 193 -8.80 43.66 9.87
C GLN A 193 -8.14 42.39 9.28
N GLU A 194 -6.84 42.20 9.52
CA GLU A 194 -6.12 40.98 9.10
C GLU A 194 -6.73 39.72 9.73
N LYS A 195 -7.11 39.79 11.01
CA LYS A 195 -7.86 38.70 11.70
C LYS A 195 -9.20 38.42 11.01
N ASN A 196 -9.95 39.44 10.61
CA ASN A 196 -11.24 39.26 9.94
C ASN A 196 -11.07 38.65 8.55
N GLU A 197 -10.06 39.08 7.77
CA GLU A 197 -9.74 38.48 6.47
C GLU A 197 -9.30 37.03 6.60
N ILE A 198 -8.53 36.71 7.63
CA ILE A 198 -8.08 35.35 7.93
C ILE A 198 -9.27 34.51 8.42
N ALA A 199 -10.16 35.06 9.24
CA ALA A 199 -11.39 34.40 9.65
C ALA A 199 -12.31 34.10 8.46
N GLU A 200 -12.41 35.02 7.49
CA GLU A 200 -13.17 34.80 6.25
C GLU A 200 -12.53 33.71 5.38
N LYS A 201 -11.19 33.72 5.22
CA LYS A 201 -10.44 32.65 4.54
C LYS A 201 -10.60 31.30 5.24
N ILE A 202 -10.59 31.27 6.57
CA ILE A 202 -10.84 30.07 7.38
C ILE A 202 -12.26 29.57 7.13
N SER A 203 -13.27 30.44 7.14
CA SER A 203 -14.67 30.08 6.88
C SER A 203 -14.85 29.50 5.46
N LYS A 204 -14.35 30.18 4.43
CA LYS A 204 -14.37 29.69 3.04
C LYS A 204 -13.64 28.35 2.89
N THR A 205 -12.51 28.19 3.57
CA THR A 205 -11.76 26.92 3.53
C THR A 205 -12.46 25.81 4.32
N GLN A 206 -13.12 26.13 5.44
CA GLN A 206 -13.94 25.18 6.19
C GLN A 206 -15.14 24.70 5.34
N GLU A 207 -15.77 25.60 4.58
CA GLU A 207 -16.85 25.24 3.66
C GLU A 207 -16.34 24.40 2.47
N ALA A 208 -15.23 24.81 1.85
CA ALA A 208 -14.56 24.02 0.82
C ALA A 208 -14.16 22.62 1.33
N TYR A 209 -13.71 22.52 2.58
CA TYR A 209 -13.38 21.27 3.26
C TYR A 209 -14.62 20.41 3.54
N LYS A 210 -15.73 21.00 4.04
CA LYS A 210 -17.01 20.29 4.19
C LYS A 210 -17.51 19.75 2.85
N ASN A 211 -17.41 20.55 1.78
CA ASN A 211 -17.76 20.14 0.42
C ASN A 211 -16.83 19.04 -0.11
N ALA A 212 -15.54 19.10 0.20
CA ALA A 212 -14.58 18.05 -0.13
C ALA A 212 -14.90 16.73 0.60
N ILE A 213 -15.28 16.76 1.88
CA ILE A 213 -15.73 15.59 2.65
C ILE A 213 -17.00 14.99 2.04
N LYS A 214 -17.97 15.84 1.65
CA LYS A 214 -19.20 15.36 1.01
C LYS A 214 -18.88 14.64 -0.30
N LYS A 215 -18.07 15.25 -1.16
CA LYS A 215 -17.61 14.62 -2.41
C LYS A 215 -16.79 13.35 -2.16
N GLU A 216 -15.97 13.30 -1.12
CA GLU A 216 -15.23 12.09 -0.72
C GLU A 216 -16.19 10.97 -0.32
N LYS A 217 -17.23 11.27 0.45
CA LYS A 217 -18.27 10.31 0.82
C LYS A 217 -18.99 9.75 -0.42
N ASP A 218 -19.33 10.60 -1.38
CA ASP A 218 -20.00 10.18 -2.62
C ASP A 218 -19.08 9.26 -3.46
N ILE A 219 -17.80 9.60 -3.58
CA ILE A 219 -16.80 8.78 -4.29
C ILE A 219 -16.58 7.42 -3.57
N ILE A 220 -16.59 7.40 -2.24
CA ILE A 220 -16.50 6.15 -1.47
C ILE A 220 -17.75 5.29 -1.68
N GLN A 221 -18.93 5.89 -1.85
CA GLN A 221 -20.15 5.15 -2.19
C GLN A 221 -20.07 4.54 -3.58
N GLU A 222 -19.59 5.29 -4.57
CA GLU A 222 -19.33 4.81 -5.93
C GLU A 222 -18.32 3.65 -5.92
N LEU A 223 -17.23 3.78 -5.16
CA LEU A 223 -16.25 2.71 -4.99
C LEU A 223 -16.88 1.44 -4.39
N ASP A 224 -17.70 1.56 -3.33
CA ASP A 224 -18.39 0.40 -2.73
C ASP A 224 -19.35 -0.26 -3.72
N GLN A 225 -20.02 0.50 -4.59
CA GLN A 225 -20.88 -0.05 -5.63
C GLN A 225 -20.09 -0.84 -6.67
N VAL A 226 -18.98 -0.28 -7.17
CA VAL A 226 -18.07 -0.96 -8.11
C VAL A 226 -17.51 -2.24 -7.48
N ASP A 227 -17.07 -2.17 -6.23
CA ASP A 227 -16.51 -3.29 -5.49
C ASP A 227 -17.55 -4.41 -5.24
N ARG A 228 -18.80 -4.07 -4.92
CA ARG A 228 -19.91 -5.04 -4.84
C ARG A 228 -20.21 -5.69 -6.18
N SER A 229 -20.18 -4.90 -7.27
CA SER A 229 -20.39 -5.42 -8.62
C SER A 229 -19.30 -6.42 -9.00
N LEU A 230 -18.03 -6.07 -8.73
CA LEU A 230 -16.88 -6.95 -8.94
C LEU A 230 -17.01 -8.26 -8.15
N ASN A 231 -17.45 -8.21 -6.89
CA ASN A 231 -17.67 -9.41 -6.08
C ASN A 231 -18.77 -10.31 -6.67
N LYS A 232 -19.90 -9.72 -7.12
CA LYS A 232 -20.98 -10.47 -7.78
C LYS A 232 -20.49 -11.12 -9.08
N SER A 233 -19.76 -10.37 -9.91
CA SER A 233 -19.22 -10.88 -11.17
C SER A 233 -18.17 -11.97 -10.94
N SER A 234 -17.34 -11.85 -9.90
CA SER A 234 -16.39 -12.90 -9.49
C SER A 234 -17.10 -14.19 -9.08
N ARG A 235 -18.14 -14.12 -8.23
CA ARG A 235 -18.95 -15.29 -7.85
C ARG A 235 -19.62 -15.94 -9.06
N LYS A 236 -20.16 -15.13 -9.98
CA LYS A 236 -20.78 -15.62 -11.23
C LYS A 236 -19.75 -16.32 -12.13
N LEU A 237 -18.55 -15.78 -12.25
CA LEU A 237 -17.46 -16.37 -13.03
C LEU A 237 -17.04 -17.72 -12.46
N ALA A 238 -16.89 -17.83 -11.13
CA ALA A 238 -16.56 -19.07 -10.45
C ALA A 238 -17.66 -20.15 -10.67
N ALA A 239 -18.94 -19.77 -10.55
CA ALA A 239 -20.06 -20.66 -10.81
C ALA A 239 -20.08 -21.17 -12.25
N LEU A 240 -19.99 -20.29 -13.25
CA LEU A 240 -19.95 -20.66 -14.66
C LEU A 240 -18.76 -21.57 -14.99
N SER A 241 -17.57 -21.26 -14.45
CA SER A 241 -16.38 -22.08 -14.64
C SER A 241 -16.57 -23.50 -14.09
N SER A 242 -17.16 -23.62 -12.89
CA SER A 242 -17.49 -24.91 -12.27
C SER A 242 -18.50 -25.68 -13.12
N GLU A 243 -19.58 -25.03 -13.55
CA GLU A 243 -20.62 -25.69 -14.36
C GLU A 243 -20.07 -26.17 -15.71
N ILE A 244 -19.25 -25.37 -16.42
CA ILE A 244 -18.57 -25.78 -17.66
C ILE A 244 -17.73 -27.04 -17.41
N LYS A 245 -16.99 -27.09 -16.29
CA LYS A 245 -16.19 -28.27 -15.91
C LYS A 245 -17.07 -29.50 -15.67
N THR A 246 -18.27 -29.34 -15.12
CA THR A 246 -19.21 -30.47 -14.97
C THR A 246 -19.77 -30.94 -16.30
N ILE A 247 -20.10 -30.02 -17.22
CA ILE A 247 -20.59 -30.35 -18.56
C ILE A 247 -19.50 -31.09 -19.35
N ASP A 248 -18.24 -30.67 -19.24
CA ASP A 248 -17.13 -31.37 -19.88
C ASP A 248 -16.96 -32.81 -19.42
N LYS A 249 -17.11 -33.06 -18.11
CA LYS A 249 -17.13 -34.44 -17.57
C LYS A 249 -18.28 -35.25 -18.16
N LYS A 250 -19.48 -34.66 -18.27
CA LYS A 250 -20.66 -35.31 -18.85
C LYS A 250 -20.47 -35.61 -20.34
N ILE A 251 -19.93 -34.66 -21.12
CA ILE A 251 -19.59 -34.85 -22.54
C ILE A 251 -18.59 -35.99 -22.71
N LYS A 252 -17.54 -36.04 -21.87
CA LYS A 252 -16.54 -37.11 -21.90
C LYS A 252 -17.18 -38.48 -21.67
N SER A 253 -18.02 -38.61 -20.64
CA SER A 253 -18.73 -39.86 -20.33
C SER A 253 -19.71 -40.27 -21.44
N ALA A 254 -20.49 -39.33 -21.98
CA ALA A 254 -21.42 -39.59 -23.08
C ALA A 254 -20.69 -40.03 -24.36
N LYS A 255 -19.53 -39.41 -24.68
CA LYS A 255 -18.68 -39.82 -25.80
C LYS A 255 -18.17 -41.26 -25.65
N GLN A 256 -17.74 -41.65 -24.45
CA GLN A 256 -17.31 -43.02 -24.17
C GLN A 256 -18.46 -44.02 -24.35
N LYS A 257 -19.64 -43.74 -23.77
CA LYS A 257 -20.84 -44.58 -23.95
C LYS A 257 -21.27 -44.68 -25.41
N GLY A 258 -21.18 -43.58 -26.16
CA GLY A 258 -21.44 -43.57 -27.60
C GLY A 258 -20.50 -44.51 -28.35
N GLN A 259 -19.20 -44.47 -28.06
CA GLN A 259 -18.23 -45.36 -28.68
C GLN A 259 -18.49 -46.84 -28.35
N GLU A 260 -18.84 -47.16 -27.11
CA GLU A 260 -19.23 -48.51 -26.71
C GLU A 260 -20.47 -49.01 -27.47
N LEU A 261 -21.46 -48.14 -27.66
CA LEU A 261 -22.66 -48.45 -28.44
C LEU A 261 -22.31 -48.68 -29.91
N VAL A 262 -21.47 -47.84 -30.52
CA VAL A 262 -21.00 -48.03 -31.90
C VAL A 262 -20.34 -49.40 -32.05
N ASN A 263 -19.47 -49.79 -31.12
CA ASN A 263 -18.80 -51.10 -31.15
C ASN A 263 -19.80 -52.26 -30.97
N LYS A 264 -20.83 -52.11 -30.12
CA LYS A 264 -21.89 -53.10 -29.94
C LYS A 264 -22.77 -53.24 -31.19
N ILE A 265 -23.12 -52.11 -31.81
CA ILE A 265 -23.90 -52.04 -33.04
C ILE A 265 -23.14 -52.70 -34.18
N ALA A 266 -21.84 -52.43 -34.36
CA ALA A 266 -21.05 -53.07 -35.40
C ALA A 266 -21.04 -54.61 -35.28
N LYS A 267 -20.96 -55.14 -34.05
CA LYS A 267 -21.02 -56.59 -33.81
C LYS A 267 -22.40 -57.18 -34.15
N THR A 268 -23.48 -56.52 -33.73
CA THR A 268 -24.85 -57.00 -34.01
C THR A 268 -25.25 -56.80 -35.46
N GLU A 269 -24.78 -55.74 -36.10
CA GLU A 269 -24.95 -55.46 -37.53
C GLU A 269 -24.37 -56.59 -38.38
N LYS A 270 -23.14 -57.01 -38.07
CA LYS A 270 -22.49 -58.13 -38.76
C LYS A 270 -23.33 -59.40 -38.68
N TYR A 271 -23.74 -59.80 -37.47
CA TYR A 271 -24.60 -60.99 -37.26
C TYR A 271 -25.92 -60.88 -38.03
N VAL A 272 -26.63 -59.76 -37.90
CA VAL A 272 -27.93 -59.55 -38.55
C VAL A 272 -27.78 -59.56 -40.08
N SER A 273 -26.71 -58.97 -40.61
CA SER A 273 -26.44 -58.93 -42.05
C SER A 273 -26.16 -60.32 -42.62
N GLU A 274 -25.29 -61.09 -41.97
CA GLU A 274 -25.01 -62.48 -42.33
C GLU A 274 -26.28 -63.34 -42.27
N ARG A 275 -27.11 -63.13 -41.25
CA ARG A 275 -28.35 -63.88 -41.07
C ARG A 275 -29.40 -63.56 -42.13
N ILE A 276 -29.54 -62.29 -42.52
CA ILE A 276 -30.45 -61.89 -43.62
C ILE A 276 -30.04 -62.57 -44.93
N VAL A 277 -28.75 -62.62 -45.24
CA VAL A 277 -28.24 -63.32 -46.43
C VAL A 277 -28.55 -64.81 -46.37
N ALA A 278 -28.37 -65.45 -45.21
CA ALA A 278 -28.70 -66.86 -45.02
C ALA A 278 -30.20 -67.14 -45.24
N LEU A 279 -31.09 -66.31 -44.66
CA LEU A 279 -32.53 -66.43 -44.84
C LEU A 279 -32.95 -66.20 -46.30
N TYR A 280 -32.31 -65.26 -47.01
CA TYR A 280 -32.55 -65.04 -48.44
C TYR A 280 -32.17 -66.27 -49.29
N LYS A 281 -30.98 -66.84 -49.07
CA LYS A 281 -30.55 -68.08 -49.74
C LYS A 281 -31.49 -69.23 -49.43
N LEU A 282 -31.94 -69.33 -48.18
CA LEU A 282 -32.85 -70.38 -47.76
C LEU A 282 -34.22 -70.30 -48.42
N LYS A 283 -34.78 -69.09 -48.53
CA LYS A 283 -36.05 -68.87 -49.25
C LYS A 283 -35.96 -69.34 -50.71
N ARG A 284 -34.80 -69.19 -51.35
CA ARG A 284 -34.58 -69.63 -52.75
C ARG A 284 -34.48 -71.14 -52.91
N ILE A 285 -33.94 -71.84 -51.92
CA ILE A 285 -33.79 -73.31 -51.93
C ILE A 285 -35.11 -74.00 -51.55
N GLY A 286 -35.96 -73.34 -50.75
CA GLY A 286 -37.26 -73.84 -50.31
C GLY A 286 -37.20 -74.35 -48.87
N ALA A 287 -37.69 -73.55 -47.92
CA ALA A 287 -37.55 -73.81 -46.49
C ALA A 287 -38.22 -75.11 -46.01
N SER A 288 -39.22 -75.61 -46.74
CA SER A 288 -39.85 -76.90 -46.47
C SER A 288 -38.86 -78.06 -46.61
N GLN A 289 -37.88 -77.97 -47.50
CA GLN A 289 -36.91 -79.04 -47.74
C GLN A 289 -36.05 -79.35 -46.50
N ILE A 290 -35.84 -78.40 -45.58
CA ILE A 290 -35.10 -78.66 -44.33
C ILE A 290 -35.86 -79.59 -43.39
N LEU A 291 -37.19 -79.44 -43.33
CA LEU A 291 -38.03 -80.21 -42.40
C LEU A 291 -38.39 -81.60 -42.96
N TYR A 292 -38.23 -81.82 -44.27
CA TYR A 292 -38.57 -83.08 -44.94
C TYR A 292 -37.37 -84.03 -45.18
N HIS A 293 -36.13 -83.63 -44.87
CA HIS A 293 -34.92 -84.41 -45.15
C HIS A 293 -34.44 -85.29 -43.98
N SER A 294 -35.26 -85.47 -42.95
CA SER A 294 -34.91 -86.25 -41.76
C SER A 294 -35.62 -87.61 -41.77
N ASP A 295 -34.87 -88.68 -41.50
CA ASP A 295 -35.30 -90.07 -41.66
C ASP A 295 -36.25 -90.55 -40.53
N SER A 296 -36.48 -89.74 -39.49
CA SER A 296 -37.31 -90.07 -38.33
C SER A 296 -38.16 -88.90 -37.81
N PHE A 297 -39.37 -89.20 -37.30
CA PHE A 297 -40.26 -88.21 -36.67
C PHE A 297 -39.62 -87.46 -35.50
N SER A 298 -38.74 -88.11 -34.74
CA SER A 298 -38.00 -87.48 -33.63
C SER A 298 -37.01 -86.41 -34.11
N GLU A 299 -36.41 -86.60 -35.29
CA GLU A 299 -35.49 -85.65 -35.90
C GLU A 299 -36.22 -84.44 -36.49
N VAL A 300 -37.40 -84.65 -37.08
CA VAL A 300 -38.30 -83.57 -37.52
C VAL A 300 -38.67 -82.68 -36.32
N PHE A 301 -39.09 -83.29 -35.21
CA PHE A 301 -39.46 -82.55 -34.00
C PHE A 301 -38.28 -81.77 -33.40
N SER A 302 -37.09 -82.39 -33.35
CA SER A 302 -35.87 -81.74 -32.87
C SER A 302 -35.47 -80.56 -33.78
N SER A 303 -35.56 -80.73 -35.09
CA SER A 303 -35.28 -79.69 -36.08
C SER A 303 -36.25 -78.51 -35.97
N TYR A 304 -37.53 -78.77 -35.73
CA TYR A 304 -38.52 -77.73 -35.42
C TYR A 304 -38.12 -76.95 -34.16
N LYS A 305 -37.75 -77.64 -33.08
CA LYS A 305 -37.31 -77.00 -31.82
C LYS A 305 -36.04 -76.17 -31.98
N TYR A 306 -35.07 -76.64 -32.76
CA TYR A 306 -33.87 -75.85 -33.05
C TYR A 306 -34.19 -74.63 -33.90
N LEU A 307 -35.07 -74.75 -34.90
CA LEU A 307 -35.50 -73.62 -35.71
C LEU A 307 -36.22 -72.56 -34.86
N GLU A 308 -37.11 -72.99 -33.97
CA GLU A 308 -37.79 -72.13 -33.00
C GLU A 308 -36.77 -71.35 -32.14
N TYR A 309 -35.76 -72.04 -31.61
CA TYR A 309 -34.69 -71.43 -30.81
C TYR A 309 -33.89 -70.40 -31.60
N ILE A 310 -33.50 -70.72 -32.83
CA ILE A 310 -32.73 -69.81 -33.70
C ILE A 310 -33.57 -68.56 -34.04
N LEU A 311 -34.84 -68.72 -34.41
CA LEU A 311 -35.71 -67.58 -34.75
C LEU A 311 -35.92 -66.65 -33.55
N ASN A 312 -36.07 -67.21 -32.34
CA ASN A 312 -36.14 -66.44 -31.11
C ASN A 312 -34.85 -65.65 -30.84
N TYR A 313 -33.70 -66.29 -31.06
CA TYR A 313 -32.40 -65.62 -30.95
C TYR A 313 -32.22 -64.51 -32.01
N ASP A 314 -32.61 -64.74 -33.25
CA ASP A 314 -32.58 -63.76 -34.34
C ASP A 314 -33.47 -62.54 -34.04
N ASN A 315 -34.69 -62.79 -33.57
CA ASN A 315 -35.60 -61.73 -33.14
C ASN A 315 -35.01 -60.90 -31.98
N LYS A 316 -34.36 -61.55 -31.01
CA LYS A 316 -33.65 -60.87 -29.91
C LYS A 316 -32.50 -59.99 -30.42
N MET A 317 -31.71 -60.49 -31.37
CA MET A 317 -30.60 -59.74 -31.96
C MET A 317 -31.09 -58.55 -32.80
N ARG A 318 -32.14 -58.73 -33.61
CA ARG A 318 -32.79 -57.63 -34.35
C ARG A 318 -33.29 -56.54 -33.40
N SER A 319 -34.06 -56.92 -32.38
CA SER A 319 -34.60 -55.97 -31.40
C SER A 319 -33.49 -55.24 -30.65
N LYS A 320 -32.40 -55.93 -30.29
CA LYS A 320 -31.22 -55.32 -29.67
C LYS A 320 -30.54 -54.31 -30.60
N PHE A 321 -30.33 -54.65 -31.87
CA PHE A 321 -29.73 -53.76 -32.86
C PHE A 321 -30.53 -52.45 -33.03
N ILE A 322 -31.86 -52.56 -33.17
CA ILE A 322 -32.76 -51.40 -33.28
C ILE A 322 -32.71 -50.56 -32.00
N ALA A 323 -32.76 -51.19 -30.83
CA ALA A 323 -32.69 -50.51 -29.54
C ALA A 323 -31.35 -49.78 -29.33
N ASP A 324 -30.23 -50.41 -29.70
CA ASP A 324 -28.90 -49.81 -29.56
C ASP A 324 -28.71 -48.65 -30.56
N LYS A 325 -29.22 -48.75 -31.80
CA LYS A 325 -29.26 -47.60 -32.74
C LYS A 325 -30.07 -46.43 -32.17
N LYS A 326 -31.25 -46.67 -31.61
CA LYS A 326 -32.08 -45.62 -30.96
C LYS A 326 -31.38 -45.01 -29.75
N ARG A 327 -30.64 -45.79 -28.96
CA ARG A 327 -29.82 -45.29 -27.85
C ARG A 327 -28.67 -44.42 -28.36
N LEU A 328 -28.00 -44.83 -29.43
CA LEU A 328 -26.91 -44.08 -30.04
C LEU A 328 -27.39 -42.72 -30.56
N GLU A 329 -28.53 -42.68 -31.23
CA GLU A 329 -29.18 -41.43 -31.68
C GLU A 329 -29.45 -40.47 -30.51
N LYS A 330 -30.03 -40.99 -29.40
CA LYS A 330 -30.22 -40.19 -28.18
C LYS A 330 -28.91 -39.64 -27.62
N VAL A 331 -27.84 -40.43 -27.64
CA VAL A 331 -26.51 -39.97 -27.18
C VAL A 331 -25.97 -38.86 -28.08
N PHE A 332 -26.15 -38.94 -29.40
CA PHE A 332 -25.74 -37.87 -30.32
C PHE A 332 -26.51 -36.57 -30.11
N ASN A 333 -27.83 -36.64 -29.95
CA ASN A 333 -28.66 -35.47 -29.66
C ASN A 333 -28.26 -34.83 -28.32
N ASP A 334 -28.13 -35.64 -27.28
CA ASP A 334 -27.68 -35.19 -25.95
C ASP A 334 -26.27 -34.55 -25.97
N LEU A 335 -25.35 -35.11 -26.76
CA LEU A 335 -24.02 -34.53 -26.97
C LEU A 335 -24.07 -33.18 -27.69
N ARG A 336 -24.96 -33.04 -28.69
CA ARG A 336 -25.18 -31.79 -29.42
C ARG A 336 -25.71 -30.71 -28.47
N ASP A 337 -26.74 -31.03 -27.71
CA ASP A 337 -27.36 -30.09 -26.76
C ASP A 337 -26.35 -29.64 -25.69
N LYS A 338 -25.60 -30.58 -25.10
CA LYS A 338 -24.55 -30.26 -24.12
C LYS A 338 -23.42 -29.40 -24.70
N ARG A 339 -23.04 -29.61 -25.96
CA ARG A 339 -22.02 -28.78 -26.63
C ARG A 339 -22.53 -27.36 -26.87
N ASN A 340 -23.78 -27.21 -27.27
CA ASN A 340 -24.41 -25.90 -27.43
C ASN A 340 -24.48 -25.18 -26.08
N GLN A 341 -24.99 -25.84 -25.03
CA GLN A 341 -24.99 -25.29 -23.67
C GLN A 341 -23.59 -24.85 -23.22
N LYS A 342 -22.56 -25.68 -23.43
CA LYS A 342 -21.18 -25.32 -23.12
C LYS A 342 -20.75 -24.05 -23.86
N LYS A 343 -21.05 -23.94 -25.16
CA LYS A 343 -20.70 -22.79 -25.97
C LYS A 343 -21.35 -21.51 -25.43
N ASP A 344 -22.65 -21.55 -25.14
CA ASP A 344 -23.40 -20.41 -24.60
C ASP A 344 -22.84 -19.94 -23.24
N MET A 345 -22.43 -20.90 -22.40
CA MET A 345 -21.78 -20.61 -21.12
C MET A 345 -20.37 -20.05 -21.26
N GLN A 346 -19.60 -20.50 -22.25
CA GLN A 346 -18.28 -19.94 -22.57
C GLN A 346 -18.40 -18.50 -23.07
N GLU A 347 -19.40 -18.21 -23.92
CA GLU A 347 -19.71 -16.84 -24.34
C GLU A 347 -20.09 -15.98 -23.13
N SER A 348 -20.99 -16.47 -22.27
CA SER A 348 -21.38 -15.78 -21.02
C SER A 348 -20.19 -15.51 -20.10
N LEU A 349 -19.27 -16.48 -19.96
CA LEU A 349 -18.04 -16.33 -19.18
C LEU A 349 -17.14 -15.25 -19.75
N SER A 350 -16.98 -15.18 -21.09
CA SER A 350 -16.20 -14.13 -21.75
C SER A 350 -16.77 -12.74 -21.52
N LEU A 351 -18.11 -12.59 -21.55
CA LEU A 351 -18.79 -11.32 -21.29
C LEU A 351 -18.57 -10.84 -19.85
N VAL A 352 -18.72 -11.74 -18.87
CA VAL A 352 -18.47 -11.44 -17.45
C VAL A 352 -17.00 -11.07 -17.24
N HIS A 353 -16.06 -11.78 -17.88
CA HIS A 353 -14.63 -11.46 -17.78
C HIS A 353 -14.30 -10.05 -18.30
N ASN A 354 -14.87 -9.67 -19.44
CA ASN A 354 -14.67 -8.35 -20.03
C ASN A 354 -15.29 -7.23 -19.18
N ASP A 355 -16.49 -7.45 -18.63
CA ASP A 355 -17.11 -6.53 -17.68
C ASP A 355 -16.26 -6.33 -16.41
N MET A 356 -15.75 -7.42 -15.83
CA MET A 356 -14.85 -7.34 -14.68
C MET A 356 -13.58 -6.57 -15.00
N LYS A 357 -13.00 -6.72 -16.19
CA LYS A 357 -11.82 -5.96 -16.62
C LYS A 357 -12.12 -4.46 -16.67
N ARG A 358 -13.28 -4.07 -17.20
CA ARG A 358 -13.74 -2.68 -17.22
C ARG A 358 -13.91 -2.13 -15.80
N GLN A 359 -14.63 -2.85 -14.94
CA GLN A 359 -14.86 -2.43 -13.55
C GLN A 359 -13.57 -2.33 -12.73
N LYS A 360 -12.58 -3.20 -12.95
CA LYS A 360 -11.26 -3.11 -12.30
C LYS A 360 -10.51 -1.84 -12.73
N ASN A 361 -10.62 -1.44 -13.99
CA ASN A 361 -10.00 -0.21 -14.48
C ASN A 361 -10.67 1.02 -13.87
N GLU A 362 -12.00 1.04 -13.83
CA GLU A 362 -12.79 2.09 -13.19
C GLU A 362 -12.44 2.23 -11.70
N ARG A 363 -12.40 1.11 -10.97
CA ARG A 363 -11.95 1.05 -9.58
C ARG A 363 -10.56 1.70 -9.40
N SER A 364 -9.60 1.35 -10.26
CA SER A 364 -8.25 1.91 -10.20
C SER A 364 -8.23 3.43 -10.42
N GLN A 365 -9.07 3.94 -11.32
CA GLN A 365 -9.23 5.38 -11.54
C GLN A 365 -9.84 6.09 -10.31
N ILE A 366 -10.88 5.51 -9.72
CA ILE A 366 -11.50 6.04 -8.49
C ILE A 366 -10.49 6.09 -7.35
N LEU A 367 -9.69 5.04 -7.15
CA LEU A 367 -8.65 5.00 -6.12
C LEU A 367 -7.58 6.08 -6.32
N LYS A 368 -7.13 6.31 -7.57
CA LYS A 368 -6.20 7.42 -7.89
C LYS A 368 -6.80 8.78 -7.57
N ASN A 369 -8.08 8.98 -7.89
CA ASN A 369 -8.79 10.22 -7.58
C ASN A 369 -8.89 10.48 -6.07
N ILE A 370 -9.15 9.44 -5.27
CA ILE A 370 -9.18 9.53 -3.79
C ILE A 370 -7.78 9.91 -3.25
N GLN A 371 -6.72 9.23 -3.70
CA GLN A 371 -5.36 9.48 -3.22
C GLN A 371 -4.90 10.91 -3.50
N ASN A 372 -5.13 11.43 -4.71
CA ASN A 372 -4.77 12.80 -5.09
C ASN A 372 -5.53 13.84 -4.25
N LYS A 373 -6.85 13.66 -4.06
CA LYS A 373 -7.67 14.59 -3.27
C LYS A 373 -7.29 14.60 -1.79
N LYS A 374 -6.98 13.44 -1.20
CA LYS A 374 -6.56 13.31 0.20
C LYS A 374 -5.26 14.04 0.49
N HIS A 375 -4.28 13.94 -0.41
CA HIS A 375 -3.00 14.64 -0.28
C HIS A 375 -3.20 16.17 -0.32
N LEU A 376 -3.98 16.68 -1.27
CA LEU A 376 -4.26 18.11 -1.41
C LEU A 376 -5.01 18.69 -0.20
N ALA A 377 -6.03 17.98 0.31
CA ALA A 377 -6.79 18.41 1.48
C ALA A 377 -5.94 18.44 2.76
N ALA A 378 -5.05 17.45 2.95
CA ALA A 378 -4.15 17.40 4.10
C ALA A 378 -3.12 18.54 4.09
N GLN A 379 -2.55 18.87 2.92
CA GLN A 379 -1.61 19.99 2.77
C GLN A 379 -2.27 21.35 3.06
N ALA A 380 -3.47 21.58 2.54
CA ALA A 380 -4.22 22.83 2.77
C ALA A 380 -4.62 23.00 4.24
N MET A 381 -4.94 21.91 4.95
CA MET A 381 -5.28 21.95 6.37
C MET A 381 -4.09 22.25 7.27
N VAL A 382 -2.91 21.66 6.99
CA VAL A 382 -1.70 21.87 7.78
C VAL A 382 -1.23 23.32 7.65
N SER A 383 -1.18 23.88 6.44
CA SER A 383 -0.75 25.26 6.22
C SER A 383 -1.67 26.27 6.93
N LEU A 384 -2.99 26.10 6.84
CA LEU A 384 -3.95 27.03 7.46
C LEU A 384 -4.02 26.92 8.99
N LYS A 385 -3.79 25.74 9.56
CA LYS A 385 -3.73 25.55 11.02
C LYS A 385 -2.43 26.08 11.61
N GLN A 386 -1.33 26.05 10.86
CA GLN A 386 -0.11 26.77 11.22
C GLN A 386 -0.38 28.28 11.19
N SER A 387 -1.00 28.79 10.12
CA SER A 387 -1.36 30.22 10.04
C SER A 387 -2.33 30.67 11.14
N ALA A 388 -3.32 29.85 11.53
CA ALA A 388 -4.23 30.17 12.64
C ALA A 388 -3.57 30.00 14.02
N GLY A 389 -2.72 28.97 14.17
CA GLY A 389 -1.98 28.70 15.41
C GLY A 389 -0.94 29.77 15.72
N ASP A 390 -0.23 30.30 14.73
CA ASP A 390 0.75 31.38 14.91
C ASP A 390 0.08 32.72 15.28
N LEU A 391 -1.15 32.94 14.81
CA LEU A 391 -2.01 34.07 15.20
C LEU A 391 -2.61 33.90 16.60
N ASP A 392 -3.06 32.70 16.94
CA ASP A 392 -3.53 32.39 18.28
C ASP A 392 -2.38 32.42 19.29
N LEU A 393 -1.16 32.04 18.91
CA LEU A 393 0.05 32.13 19.74
C LEU A 393 0.52 33.58 19.93
N THR A 394 0.40 34.45 18.93
CA THR A 394 0.72 35.88 19.09
C THR A 394 -0.30 36.61 19.97
N ILE A 395 -1.59 36.31 19.83
CA ILE A 395 -2.65 36.82 20.72
C ILE A 395 -2.53 36.19 22.14
N ALA A 396 -2.26 34.89 22.23
CA ALA A 396 -2.06 34.20 23.49
C ALA A 396 -0.75 34.57 24.17
N ASN A 397 0.31 34.99 23.48
CA ASN A 397 1.54 35.50 24.10
C ASN A 397 1.35 36.92 24.66
N ILE A 398 0.44 37.71 24.07
CA ILE A 398 -0.03 38.97 24.67
C ILE A 398 -0.86 38.68 25.94
N LEU A 399 -1.60 37.56 25.99
CA LEU A 399 -2.44 37.16 27.14
C LEU A 399 -1.73 36.30 28.20
N LYS A 400 -0.72 35.48 27.84
CA LYS A 400 0.11 34.62 28.71
C LYS A 400 1.21 35.37 29.44
N ALA A 401 1.36 36.67 29.19
CA ALA A 401 2.03 37.57 30.10
C ALA A 401 1.30 37.68 31.47
N LEU A 402 0.13 37.02 31.65
CA LEU A 402 -0.65 37.11 32.88
C LEU A 402 -0.74 35.84 33.74
N GLU A 403 -0.57 34.59 33.27
CA GLU A 403 -0.79 33.42 34.17
C GLU A 403 0.04 32.16 33.83
N LYS A 404 0.70 31.57 34.86
CA LYS A 404 1.58 30.39 34.75
C LYS A 404 1.31 29.35 35.87
N LYS A 405 1.35 28.07 35.46
CA LYS A 405 1.60 26.79 36.20
C LYS A 405 0.40 25.91 36.59
N LYS A 406 0.34 24.66 36.06
CA LYS A 406 0.91 23.43 36.69
C LYS A 406 0.74 22.15 35.83
N ASP A 407 1.70 21.25 36.04
CA ASP A 407 1.95 19.91 35.47
C ASP A 407 0.95 18.80 35.88
N GLN A 408 0.86 17.68 35.13
CA GLN A 408 1.42 16.35 35.54
C GLN A 408 1.04 15.15 34.65
N LYS A 409 1.81 14.06 34.86
CA LYS A 409 2.13 12.88 34.05
C LYS A 409 1.12 11.71 34.11
N ASN A 410 0.94 11.05 32.95
CA ASN A 410 1.28 9.64 32.60
C ASN A 410 0.78 8.46 33.48
N ILE A 411 0.08 7.48 32.88
CA ILE A 411 0.00 6.09 33.38
C ILE A 411 0.05 5.08 32.21
N LYS A 412 0.98 4.12 32.29
CA LYS A 412 1.10 2.89 31.47
C LYS A 412 0.59 1.69 32.28
N PHE A 413 -0.10 0.73 31.64
CA PHE A 413 -0.17 -0.65 32.14
C PHE A 413 -0.18 -1.67 30.98
N LYS A 414 0.68 -2.69 31.09
CA LYS A 414 0.93 -3.74 30.09
C LYS A 414 1.17 -5.06 30.84
N LYS A 415 0.46 -6.13 30.46
CA LYS A 415 0.77 -7.59 30.56
C LYS A 415 -0.57 -8.32 30.37
N ASN A 416 -0.73 -9.51 29.80
CA ASN A 416 0.13 -10.52 29.18
C ASN A 416 -0.88 -11.47 28.49
N HIS A 417 -0.82 -11.72 27.19
CA HIS A 417 -1.64 -12.78 26.58
C HIS A 417 -0.82 -13.53 25.52
N ALA A 418 -1.00 -14.84 25.49
CA ALA A 418 -0.22 -15.79 24.70
C ALA A 418 -0.19 -15.44 23.20
N ARG A 419 0.95 -15.68 22.56
CA ARG A 419 1.25 -15.21 21.19
C ARG A 419 0.69 -16.19 20.13
N LEU A 420 -0.47 -15.84 19.56
CA LEU A 420 -1.13 -16.47 18.41
C LEU A 420 -0.35 -16.23 17.10
N ARG A 421 -0.57 -17.09 16.10
CA ARG A 421 0.05 -16.96 14.76
C ARG A 421 -0.62 -15.84 13.97
N LEU A 422 0.14 -15.22 13.06
CA LEU A 422 -0.44 -14.30 12.08
C LEU A 422 -1.48 -15.03 11.20
N PRO A 423 -2.64 -14.41 10.94
CA PRO A 423 -3.70 -15.00 10.12
C PRO A 423 -3.33 -15.11 8.64
N VAL A 424 -2.33 -14.37 8.19
CA VAL A 424 -1.77 -14.45 6.84
C VAL A 424 -0.27 -14.23 6.91
N LYS A 425 0.50 -14.87 6.02
CA LYS A 425 1.96 -14.66 5.95
C LYS A 425 2.23 -13.33 5.24
N GLY A 426 2.56 -12.29 6.01
CA GLY A 426 2.75 -10.95 5.44
C GLY A 426 3.35 -9.93 6.39
N LYS A 427 3.51 -8.69 5.90
CA LYS A 427 4.12 -7.58 6.64
C LYS A 427 3.05 -6.67 7.25
N VAL A 428 3.17 -6.40 8.56
CA VAL A 428 2.27 -5.48 9.26
C VAL A 428 2.66 -4.03 8.94
N VAL A 429 1.84 -3.32 8.16
CA VAL A 429 2.12 -1.94 7.71
C VAL A 429 1.35 -0.88 8.48
N ASN A 430 0.11 -1.16 8.89
CA ASN A 430 -0.73 -0.22 9.65
C ASN A 430 -1.02 -0.82 11.03
N LYS A 431 -0.42 -0.27 12.08
CA LYS A 431 -0.57 -0.77 13.45
C LYS A 431 -1.82 -0.17 14.12
N PHE A 432 -2.41 -0.93 15.05
CA PHE A 432 -3.52 -0.53 15.91
C PHE A 432 -3.19 0.72 16.74
N GLY A 433 -4.19 1.58 16.95
CA GLY A 433 -4.14 2.68 17.92
C GLY A 433 -4.23 4.08 17.31
N SER A 434 -3.98 5.07 18.17
CA SER A 434 -4.08 6.50 17.90
C SER A 434 -3.04 6.99 16.89
N GLN A 435 -3.50 7.51 15.75
CA GLN A 435 -2.65 8.26 14.82
C GLN A 435 -3.10 9.71 14.67
N PRO A 436 -2.16 10.64 14.44
CA PRO A 436 -2.50 12.03 14.11
C PRO A 436 -3.41 12.03 12.88
N HIS A 437 -4.61 12.58 13.04
CA HIS A 437 -5.50 12.78 11.90
C HIS A 437 -5.13 14.06 11.16
N SER A 438 -5.58 14.19 9.90
CA SER A 438 -5.43 15.41 9.10
C SER A 438 -6.13 16.63 9.71
N LYS A 439 -6.99 16.44 10.73
CA LYS A 439 -7.52 17.50 11.58
C LYS A 439 -6.62 17.66 12.81
N PRO A 440 -5.89 18.78 12.95
CA PRO A 440 -5.14 19.07 14.17
C PRO A 440 -6.07 19.07 15.39
N GLY A 441 -5.65 18.39 16.47
CA GLY A 441 -6.45 18.21 17.68
C GLY A 441 -7.37 16.99 17.69
N THR A 442 -7.54 16.26 16.58
CA THR A 442 -8.29 14.99 16.60
C THR A 442 -7.37 13.81 16.31
N THR A 443 -7.54 12.75 17.08
CA THR A 443 -6.81 11.49 16.89
C THR A 443 -7.74 10.51 16.17
N HIS A 444 -7.29 9.92 15.05
CA HIS A 444 -8.01 8.79 14.47
C HIS A 444 -7.53 7.51 15.14
N PHE A 445 -8.44 6.81 15.81
CA PHE A 445 -8.17 5.53 16.42
C PHE A 445 -8.39 4.42 15.40
N ARG A 446 -7.35 3.66 15.06
CA ARG A 446 -7.48 2.48 14.20
C ARG A 446 -7.85 1.27 15.06
N ASN A 447 -9.01 0.68 14.76
CA ASN A 447 -9.58 -0.44 15.51
C ASN A 447 -8.87 -1.78 15.24
N GLY A 448 -8.14 -1.88 14.13
CA GLY A 448 -7.42 -3.09 13.72
C GLY A 448 -6.05 -2.78 13.14
N LEU A 449 -5.42 -3.80 12.57
CA LEU A 449 -4.15 -3.71 11.84
C LEU A 449 -4.31 -4.18 10.39
N TYR A 450 -3.40 -3.75 9.52
CA TYR A 450 -3.31 -4.25 8.15
C TYR A 450 -2.05 -5.09 7.95
N ILE A 451 -2.23 -6.28 7.36
CA ILE A 451 -1.15 -7.19 6.97
C ILE A 451 -1.10 -7.25 5.44
N VAL A 452 -0.05 -6.71 4.84
CA VAL A 452 0.15 -6.77 3.38
C VAL A 452 0.78 -8.12 3.03
N ALA A 453 0.15 -8.80 2.08
CA ALA A 453 0.58 -10.06 1.50
C ALA A 453 0.03 -10.17 0.07
N ASP A 454 0.47 -11.19 -0.65
CA ASP A 454 0.06 -11.39 -2.04
C ASP A 454 -1.41 -11.78 -2.15
N LYS A 455 -2.06 -11.29 -3.21
CA LYS A 455 -3.45 -11.65 -3.50
C LYS A 455 -3.57 -13.16 -3.70
N GLY A 456 -4.56 -13.78 -3.06
CA GLY A 456 -4.79 -15.22 -3.06
C GLY A 456 -4.17 -15.96 -1.86
N GLU A 457 -3.32 -15.32 -1.06
CA GLU A 457 -2.72 -15.94 0.13
C GLU A 457 -3.83 -16.42 1.10
N PRO A 458 -3.75 -17.67 1.62
CA PRO A 458 -4.79 -18.21 2.49
C PRO A 458 -4.92 -17.45 3.81
N ILE A 459 -6.15 -17.00 4.11
CA ILE A 459 -6.51 -16.40 5.39
C ILE A 459 -6.85 -17.54 6.36
N LYS A 460 -6.14 -17.58 7.50
CA LYS A 460 -6.27 -18.62 8.51
C LYS A 460 -6.90 -18.10 9.79
N ALA A 461 -7.76 -18.91 10.39
CA ALA A 461 -8.33 -18.62 11.70
C ALA A 461 -7.24 -18.64 12.78
N VAL A 462 -7.24 -17.62 13.65
CA VAL A 462 -6.21 -17.48 14.70
C VAL A 462 -6.55 -18.27 15.96
N CYS A 463 -7.80 -18.69 16.10
CA CYS A 463 -8.38 -19.38 17.25
C CYS A 463 -9.61 -20.18 16.76
N PRO A 464 -9.93 -21.36 17.34
CA PRO A 464 -11.16 -22.08 16.99
C PRO A 464 -12.40 -21.28 17.42
N GLY A 465 -13.52 -21.48 16.74
CA GLY A 465 -14.73 -20.72 17.04
C GLY A 465 -15.88 -21.01 16.07
N ARG A 466 -16.88 -20.14 16.06
CA ARG A 466 -18.05 -20.20 15.17
C ARG A 466 -18.17 -18.92 14.36
N VAL A 467 -18.48 -19.04 13.07
CA VAL A 467 -18.66 -17.88 12.19
C VAL A 467 -19.95 -17.15 12.51
N LEU A 468 -19.84 -15.90 12.94
CA LEU A 468 -20.97 -15.01 13.23
C LEU A 468 -21.44 -14.25 11.98
N TYR A 469 -20.50 -13.93 11.09
CA TYR A 469 -20.76 -13.18 9.86
C TYR A 469 -19.77 -13.58 8.77
N ALA A 470 -20.24 -13.70 7.54
CA ALA A 470 -19.44 -14.07 6.37
C ALA A 470 -20.08 -13.53 5.09
N ASP A 471 -19.97 -12.23 4.84
CA ASP A 471 -20.48 -11.61 3.61
C ASP A 471 -19.85 -10.22 3.35
N TRP A 472 -20.36 -9.51 2.35
CA TRP A 472 -19.94 -8.15 2.01
C TRP A 472 -20.36 -7.12 3.07
N PHE A 473 -19.36 -6.41 3.61
CA PHE A 473 -19.58 -5.29 4.51
C PHE A 473 -18.99 -3.99 3.94
N LYS A 474 -19.79 -2.92 3.94
CA LYS A 474 -19.42 -1.63 3.36
C LYS A 474 -18.13 -1.08 3.99
N GLY A 475 -17.14 -0.78 3.14
CA GLY A 475 -15.82 -0.26 3.56
C GLY A 475 -14.85 -1.32 4.08
N TYR A 476 -15.30 -2.57 4.22
CA TYR A 476 -14.49 -3.72 4.65
C TYR A 476 -14.42 -4.81 3.57
N GLY A 477 -15.27 -4.74 2.53
CA GLY A 477 -15.32 -5.72 1.46
C GLY A 477 -15.87 -7.05 1.94
N ASN A 478 -15.38 -8.16 1.40
CA ASN A 478 -15.69 -9.48 1.92
C ASN A 478 -15.10 -9.62 3.32
N MET A 479 -15.97 -9.82 4.32
CA MET A 479 -15.61 -9.83 5.74
C MET A 479 -16.13 -11.08 6.44
N ILE A 480 -15.29 -11.64 7.31
CA ILE A 480 -15.60 -12.77 8.19
C ILE A 480 -15.44 -12.31 9.64
N ILE A 481 -16.42 -12.62 10.49
CA ILE A 481 -16.34 -12.44 11.94
C ILE A 481 -16.49 -13.82 12.59
N ILE A 482 -15.52 -14.18 13.43
CA ILE A 482 -15.51 -15.44 14.18
C ILE A 482 -15.66 -15.14 15.67
N ASP A 483 -16.62 -15.80 16.31
CA ASP A 483 -16.83 -15.83 17.75
C ASP A 483 -16.02 -16.97 18.37
N HIS A 484 -15.16 -16.66 19.33
CA HIS A 484 -14.28 -17.62 20.01
C HIS A 484 -14.77 -17.99 21.41
N GLY A 485 -15.94 -17.51 21.84
CA GLY A 485 -16.39 -17.61 23.23
C GLY A 485 -15.82 -16.50 24.11
N ASP A 486 -16.27 -16.42 25.36
CA ASP A 486 -15.85 -15.42 26.36
C ASP A 486 -15.92 -13.96 25.85
N SER A 487 -16.88 -13.68 24.95
CA SER A 487 -17.03 -12.38 24.29
C SER A 487 -15.80 -11.92 23.49
N TYR A 488 -14.97 -12.85 23.03
CA TYR A 488 -13.87 -12.60 22.10
C TYR A 488 -14.31 -12.83 20.65
N TYR A 489 -14.02 -11.84 19.81
CA TYR A 489 -14.31 -11.91 18.38
C TYR A 489 -13.06 -11.55 17.58
N THR A 490 -12.91 -12.19 16.43
CA THR A 490 -11.92 -11.77 15.42
C THR A 490 -12.62 -11.36 14.15
N VAL A 491 -12.09 -10.32 13.50
CA VAL A 491 -12.60 -9.79 12.25
C VAL A 491 -11.50 -9.89 11.20
N TYR A 492 -11.85 -10.47 10.06
CA TYR A 492 -11.02 -10.60 8.87
C TYR A 492 -11.72 -9.88 7.73
N ALA A 493 -11.08 -8.93 7.07
CA ALA A 493 -11.70 -8.21 5.96
C ALA A 493 -10.76 -8.01 4.77
N HIS A 494 -11.34 -7.52 3.67
CA HIS A 494 -10.71 -7.41 2.36
C HIS A 494 -10.36 -8.76 1.73
N ALA A 495 -11.13 -9.81 2.03
CA ALA A 495 -10.94 -11.13 1.39
C ALA A 495 -11.29 -11.07 -0.11
N ASP A 496 -10.67 -11.91 -0.94
CA ASP A 496 -11.08 -12.11 -2.33
C ASP A 496 -12.26 -13.09 -2.36
N GLU A 497 -12.07 -14.26 -1.74
CA GLU A 497 -13.09 -15.29 -1.57
C GLU A 497 -13.26 -15.66 -0.09
N ILE A 498 -14.48 -16.01 0.29
CA ILE A 498 -14.84 -16.52 1.61
C ILE A 498 -15.26 -17.99 1.44
N PHE A 499 -14.71 -18.89 2.25
CA PHE A 499 -14.99 -20.32 2.18
C PHE A 499 -15.94 -20.82 3.27
N LYS A 500 -16.31 -19.95 4.22
CA LYS A 500 -17.16 -20.26 5.36
C LYS A 500 -18.47 -19.48 5.31
N HIS A 501 -19.53 -20.06 5.85
CA HIS A 501 -20.84 -19.45 5.97
C HIS A 501 -21.15 -19.14 7.43
N LYS A 502 -22.13 -18.25 7.66
CA LYS A 502 -22.63 -17.96 9.00
C LYS A 502 -23.11 -19.26 9.66
N GLY A 503 -22.64 -19.50 10.88
CA GLY A 503 -22.98 -20.69 11.67
C GLY A 503 -21.95 -21.81 11.60
N ASP A 504 -21.05 -21.81 10.62
CA ASP A 504 -20.01 -22.83 10.47
C ASP A 504 -19.05 -22.82 11.66
N ALA A 505 -18.61 -24.01 12.09
CA ALA A 505 -17.50 -24.16 13.00
C ALA A 505 -16.17 -23.96 12.27
N VAL A 506 -15.18 -23.44 13.00
CA VAL A 506 -13.83 -23.17 12.48
C VAL A 506 -12.79 -23.66 13.47
N GLU A 507 -11.77 -24.36 12.98
CA GLU A 507 -10.65 -24.85 13.78
C GLU A 507 -9.45 -23.90 13.78
N LEU A 508 -8.52 -24.09 14.73
CA LEU A 508 -7.28 -23.32 14.78
C LEU A 508 -6.47 -23.49 13.49
N GLY A 509 -6.17 -22.40 12.80
CA GLY A 509 -5.35 -22.40 11.59
C GLY A 509 -6.07 -22.87 10.33
N GLU A 510 -7.37 -23.17 10.42
CA GLU A 510 -8.19 -23.53 9.26
C GLU A 510 -8.29 -22.35 8.27
N VAL A 511 -8.28 -22.66 6.97
CA VAL A 511 -8.41 -21.66 5.92
C VAL A 511 -9.87 -21.23 5.80
N VAL A 512 -10.14 -19.95 6.06
CA VAL A 512 -11.50 -19.38 6.05
C VAL A 512 -11.80 -18.58 4.77
N GLY A 513 -10.76 -18.27 3.99
CA GLY A 513 -10.87 -17.54 2.73
C GLY A 513 -9.50 -17.23 2.14
N THR A 514 -9.47 -16.41 1.11
CA THR A 514 -8.25 -15.96 0.43
C THR A 514 -8.10 -14.45 0.51
N LEU A 515 -6.86 -13.98 0.56
CA LEU A 515 -6.55 -12.58 0.63
C LEU A 515 -6.92 -11.87 -0.66
N GLY A 516 -7.61 -10.73 -0.56
CA GLY A 516 -7.93 -9.88 -1.68
C GLY A 516 -7.60 -8.42 -1.40
N ASP A 517 -8.23 -7.57 -2.20
CA ASP A 517 -8.18 -6.13 -2.10
C ASP A 517 -9.59 -5.52 -2.07
N THR A 518 -10.62 -6.34 -1.82
CA THR A 518 -12.04 -5.90 -1.83
C THR A 518 -12.27 -4.83 -0.75
N GLY A 519 -12.78 -3.66 -1.11
CA GLY A 519 -12.94 -2.55 -0.17
C GLY A 519 -11.64 -1.97 0.41
N SER A 520 -10.46 -2.42 -0.05
CA SER A 520 -9.16 -1.90 0.41
C SER A 520 -8.70 -0.73 -0.45
N MET A 521 -8.22 0.35 0.20
CA MET A 521 -7.66 1.53 -0.47
C MET A 521 -6.13 1.48 -0.66
N ILE A 522 -5.46 0.48 -0.07
CA ILE A 522 -3.99 0.35 -0.06
C ILE A 522 -3.49 -0.84 -0.91
N GLY A 523 -4.41 -1.56 -1.55
CA GLY A 523 -4.12 -2.76 -2.33
C GLY A 523 -4.33 -4.07 -1.54
N PRO A 524 -3.75 -5.19 -2.01
CA PRO A 524 -3.88 -6.50 -1.37
C PRO A 524 -3.37 -6.47 0.08
N SER A 525 -4.30 -6.57 1.03
CA SER A 525 -3.98 -6.50 2.46
C SER A 525 -5.13 -6.99 3.33
N LEU A 526 -4.81 -7.71 4.39
CA LEU A 526 -5.80 -8.23 5.33
C LEU A 526 -6.04 -7.18 6.40
N TYR A 527 -7.28 -6.72 6.54
CA TYR A 527 -7.69 -6.03 7.76
C TYR A 527 -7.98 -7.06 8.84
N PHE A 528 -7.25 -6.97 9.96
CA PHE A 528 -7.40 -7.87 11.09
C PHE A 528 -7.67 -7.10 12.38
N GLU A 529 -8.73 -7.48 13.08
CA GLU A 529 -9.13 -6.88 14.34
C GLU A 529 -9.51 -7.95 15.35
N VAL A 530 -9.18 -7.70 16.61
CA VAL A 530 -9.59 -8.53 17.76
C VAL A 530 -10.48 -7.66 18.62
N ARG A 531 -11.62 -8.18 19.03
CA ARG A 531 -12.57 -7.52 19.94
C ARG A 531 -12.74 -8.34 21.20
N HIS A 532 -12.92 -7.64 22.31
CA HIS A 532 -13.34 -8.23 23.59
C HIS A 532 -14.49 -7.39 24.14
N HIS A 533 -15.62 -8.01 24.45
CA HIS A 533 -16.85 -7.32 24.88
C HIS A 533 -17.28 -6.22 23.87
N GLY A 534 -17.16 -6.53 22.58
CA GLY A 534 -17.49 -5.61 21.48
C GLY A 534 -16.50 -4.45 21.27
N LYS A 535 -15.49 -4.27 22.13
CA LYS A 535 -14.48 -3.20 22.00
C LYS A 535 -13.22 -3.71 21.29
N PRO A 536 -12.65 -2.97 20.33
CA PRO A 536 -11.41 -3.34 19.65
C PRO A 536 -10.22 -3.28 20.61
N ILE A 537 -9.42 -4.34 20.63
CA ILE A 537 -8.19 -4.45 21.42
C ILE A 537 -6.98 -4.60 20.50
N ASN A 538 -5.79 -4.17 20.96
CA ASN A 538 -4.58 -4.19 20.14
C ASN A 538 -4.18 -5.62 19.74
N PRO A 539 -4.30 -6.02 18.46
CA PRO A 539 -4.06 -7.40 18.05
C PRO A 539 -2.57 -7.78 18.11
N ILE A 540 -1.65 -6.81 17.97
CA ILE A 540 -0.19 -7.06 18.00
C ILE A 540 0.24 -7.65 19.34
N LYS A 541 -0.48 -7.35 20.43
CA LYS A 541 -0.20 -7.96 21.74
C LYS A 541 -0.42 -9.47 21.76
N TRP A 542 -1.23 -9.97 20.83
CA TRP A 542 -1.65 -11.36 20.72
C TRP A 542 -0.98 -12.08 19.56
N LEU A 543 -0.23 -11.39 18.68
CA LEU A 543 0.35 -11.98 17.48
C LEU A 543 1.87 -12.16 17.62
N LYS A 544 2.41 -13.29 17.17
CA LYS A 544 3.84 -13.52 16.97
C LYS A 544 4.18 -13.30 15.49
N GLU A 545 5.20 -12.51 15.20
CA GLU A 545 5.88 -12.59 13.90
C GLU A 545 6.53 -13.97 13.79
N SER A 546 6.20 -14.70 12.74
CA SER A 546 6.71 -16.05 12.45
C SER A 546 8.08 -16.00 11.80
#